data_AF-A0A451A0R4-F1
#
_entry.id   AF-A0A451A0R4-F1
#
_cell.length_a   1.000
_cell.length_b   1.000
_cell.length_c   1.000
_cell.angle_alpha   90.00
_cell.angle_beta   90.00
_cell.angle_gamma   90.00
#
_symmetry.space_group_name_H-M   'P 1'
#
loop_
_entity.id
_entity.type
_entity.pdbx_description
1 polymer ?
#
loop_
_entity_poly.entity_id
_entity_poly.type
_entity_poly.pdbx_seq_one_letter_code
_entity_poly.pdbx_strand_id
1 'polypeptide(L)'
;MYDSDLSAEKWALIEHHFEPKDNRGAEPKHDKRIIVSAILYINKTGAQWRMLPKDFPPWQTVYHHYHHWNCRGVWEAAIDELNELYRKKTGKKATPSYGIVDSQSVKTVSYSEERGFDGGKKTKGRKRHIVVDSLGNLI
;
A
#
# COMPACT_ATOMS: atom_id res chain seq x y z
N MET A 1 8.24 19.34 -4.74
CA MET A 1 8.67 17.94 -4.56
C MET A 1 8.44 17.61 -3.10
N TYR A 2 7.66 16.57 -2.84
CA TYR A 2 7.35 16.09 -1.51
C TYR A 2 8.30 14.97 -1.10
N ASP A 3 8.54 14.78 0.20
CA ASP A 3 9.38 13.68 0.70
C ASP A 3 8.84 12.28 0.36
N SER A 4 7.55 12.20 0.01
CA SER A 4 6.87 11.00 -0.46
C SER A 4 7.07 10.71 -1.96
N ASP A 5 7.66 11.64 -2.72
CA ASP A 5 7.81 11.48 -4.16
C ASP A 5 8.82 10.37 -4.48
N LEU A 6 8.44 9.49 -5.41
CA LEU A 6 9.31 8.41 -5.86
C LEU A 6 10.40 8.96 -6.78
N SER A 7 11.66 8.65 -6.45
CA SER A 7 12.77 8.83 -7.37
C SER A 7 12.62 7.89 -8.57
N ALA A 8 13.25 8.26 -9.70
CA ALA A 8 13.23 7.42 -10.90
C ALA A 8 13.79 6.01 -10.63
N GLU A 9 14.86 5.92 -9.83
CA GLU A 9 15.48 4.65 -9.44
C GLU A 9 14.53 3.74 -8.65
N LYS A 10 13.81 4.31 -7.67
CA LYS A 10 12.83 3.55 -6.86
C LYS A 10 11.62 3.16 -7.69
N TRP A 11 11.19 4.03 -8.59
CA TRP A 11 10.08 3.77 -9.50
C TRP A 11 10.37 2.60 -10.44
N ALA A 12 11.57 2.56 -11.03
CA ALA A 12 12.00 1.49 -11.93
C ALA A 12 11.93 0.09 -11.29
N LEU A 13 12.02 -0.01 -9.96
CA LEU A 13 11.89 -1.29 -9.26
C LEU A 13 10.46 -1.86 -9.30
N ILE A 14 9.44 -1.00 -9.35
CA ILE A 14 8.04 -1.41 -9.17
C ILE A 14 7.13 -1.03 -10.33
N GLU A 15 7.59 -0.23 -11.29
CA GLU A 15 6.75 0.37 -12.33
C GLU A 15 5.95 -0.67 -13.13
N HIS A 16 6.57 -1.83 -13.39
CA HIS A 16 5.98 -2.93 -14.15
C HIS A 16 4.72 -3.54 -13.50
N HIS A 17 4.53 -3.37 -12.19
CA HIS A 17 3.29 -3.76 -11.51
C HIS A 17 2.12 -2.83 -11.82
N PHE A 18 2.41 -1.56 -12.06
CA PHE A 18 1.40 -0.52 -12.26
C PHE A 18 1.07 -0.33 -13.74
N GLU A 19 1.85 -0.91 -14.65
CA GLU A 19 1.62 -0.89 -16.09
C GLU A 19 0.47 -1.81 -16.51
N PRO A 20 -0.32 -1.41 -17.54
CA PRO A 20 -1.38 -2.27 -18.03
C PRO A 20 -0.72 -3.43 -18.80
N LYS A 21 -1.29 -4.62 -18.74
CA LYS A 21 -0.76 -5.76 -19.51
C LYS A 21 -1.08 -5.64 -21.01
N ASP A 22 -2.02 -4.78 -21.36
CA ASP A 22 -2.48 -4.55 -22.72
C ASP A 22 -2.45 -3.05 -23.09
N ASN A 23 -2.17 -2.75 -24.34
CA ASN A 23 -2.17 -1.38 -24.88
C ASN A 23 -3.58 -0.93 -25.27
N ARG A 24 -4.62 -1.52 -24.69
CA ARG A 24 -6.01 -1.21 -25.02
C ARG A 24 -6.48 -0.04 -24.16
N GLY A 25 -6.81 1.07 -24.81
CA GLY A 25 -7.37 2.24 -24.14
C GLY A 25 -6.80 3.55 -24.67
N ALA A 26 -7.32 4.65 -24.13
CA ALA A 26 -6.75 5.97 -24.37
C ALA A 26 -5.41 6.11 -23.67
N GLU A 27 -4.52 6.94 -24.23
CA GLU A 27 -3.26 7.29 -23.58
C GLU A 27 -3.51 7.87 -22.18
N PRO A 28 -2.76 7.42 -21.16
CA PRO A 28 -2.92 7.95 -19.81
C PRO A 28 -2.62 9.45 -19.77
N LYS A 29 -3.58 10.24 -19.28
CA LYS A 29 -3.42 11.69 -19.10
C LYS A 29 -2.35 12.06 -18.07
N HIS A 30 -2.11 11.18 -17.10
CA HIS A 30 -1.19 11.41 -15.98
C HIS A 30 -0.17 10.28 -15.90
N ASP A 31 1.09 10.65 -15.65
CA ASP A 31 2.15 9.71 -15.35
C ASP A 31 1.81 8.90 -14.08
N LYS A 32 1.96 7.58 -14.17
CA LYS A 32 1.70 6.65 -13.07
C LYS A 32 2.63 6.87 -11.89
N ARG A 33 3.88 7.28 -12.11
CA ARG A 33 4.80 7.62 -11.03
C ARG A 33 4.24 8.76 -10.17
N ILE A 34 3.59 9.74 -10.80
CA ILE A 34 2.95 10.86 -10.09
C ILE A 34 1.73 10.38 -9.31
N ILE A 35 0.91 9.50 -9.89
CA ILE A 35 -0.24 8.91 -9.19
C ILE A 35 0.23 8.11 -7.96
N VAL A 36 1.24 7.26 -8.11
CA VAL A 36 1.80 6.46 -7.00
C VAL A 36 2.41 7.39 -5.95
N SER A 37 3.14 8.43 -6.35
CA SER A 37 3.68 9.43 -5.42
C SER A 37 2.58 10.14 -4.63
N ALA A 38 1.44 10.47 -5.26
CA ALA A 38 0.28 11.06 -4.59
C ALA A 38 -0.36 10.10 -3.57
N ILE A 39 -0.43 8.80 -3.89
CA ILE A 39 -0.91 7.76 -2.97
C ILE A 39 0.04 7.64 -1.77
N LEU A 40 1.36 7.62 -2.02
CA LEU A 40 2.38 7.59 -0.98
C LEU A 40 2.35 8.84 -0.11
N TYR A 41 2.05 10.01 -0.69
CA TYR A 41 1.84 11.25 0.06
C TYR A 41 0.70 11.10 1.07
N ILE A 42 -0.45 10.58 0.63
CA ILE A 42 -1.61 10.34 1.51
C ILE A 42 -1.25 9.31 2.59
N ASN A 43 -0.56 8.22 2.23
CA ASN A 43 -0.13 7.19 3.18
C ASN A 43 0.82 7.77 4.24
N LYS A 44 1.79 8.60 3.83
CA LYS A 44 2.79 9.20 4.71
C LYS A 44 2.22 10.25 5.65
N THR A 45 1.31 11.08 5.15
CA THR A 45 0.77 12.25 5.88
C THR A 45 -0.52 11.96 6.63
N GLY A 46 -1.26 10.93 6.22
CA GLY A 46 -2.62 10.67 6.72
C GLY A 46 -3.64 11.72 6.27
N ALA A 47 -3.32 12.55 5.27
CA ALA A 47 -4.23 13.58 4.77
C ALA A 47 -5.51 12.95 4.19
N GLN A 48 -6.64 13.65 4.35
CA GLN A 48 -7.88 13.24 3.69
C GLN A 48 -7.71 13.33 2.17
N TRP A 49 -8.32 12.42 1.41
CA TRP A 49 -8.25 12.41 -0.06
C TRP A 49 -8.59 13.77 -0.70
N ARG A 50 -9.63 14.46 -0.19
CA ARG A 50 -10.06 15.78 -0.68
C ARG A 50 -9.05 16.90 -0.39
N MET A 51 -8.12 16.66 0.52
CA MET A 51 -7.04 17.57 0.91
C MET A 51 -5.73 17.25 0.19
N LEU A 52 -5.75 16.37 -0.82
CA LEU A 52 -4.60 16.14 -1.68
C LEU A 52 -4.18 17.49 -2.31
N PRO A 53 -2.88 17.84 -2.26
CA PRO A 53 -2.37 19.06 -2.89
C PRO A 53 -2.74 19.17 -4.37
N LYS A 54 -2.98 20.41 -4.84
CA LYS A 54 -3.51 20.68 -6.19
C LYS A 54 -2.49 20.51 -7.31
N ASP A 55 -1.21 20.37 -6.98
CA ASP A 55 -0.12 20.04 -7.90
C ASP A 55 -0.08 18.55 -8.25
N PHE A 56 -0.74 17.68 -7.47
CA PHE A 56 -1.04 16.33 -7.88
C PHE A 56 -2.27 16.25 -8.83
N PRO A 57 -2.44 15.14 -9.56
CA PRO A 57 -3.66 14.87 -10.29
C PRO A 57 -4.90 14.96 -9.37
N PRO A 58 -6.09 15.22 -9.93
CA PRO A 58 -7.33 15.31 -9.15
C PRO A 58 -7.50 14.10 -8.23
N TRP A 59 -7.85 14.33 -6.97
CA TRP A 59 -7.92 13.28 -5.95
C TRP A 59 -8.84 12.12 -6.37
N GLN A 60 -9.89 12.38 -7.16
CA GLN A 60 -10.79 11.36 -7.70
C GLN A 60 -10.04 10.39 -8.61
N THR A 61 -9.16 10.91 -9.47
CA THR A 61 -8.32 10.12 -10.37
C THR A 61 -7.34 9.29 -9.56
N VAL A 62 -6.63 9.91 -8.60
CA VAL A 62 -5.68 9.20 -7.75
C VAL A 62 -6.38 8.09 -6.94
N TYR A 63 -7.54 8.38 -6.36
CA TYR A 63 -8.34 7.42 -5.62
C TYR A 63 -8.85 6.28 -6.51
N HIS A 64 -9.30 6.58 -7.72
CA HIS A 64 -9.74 5.56 -8.68
C HIS A 64 -8.61 4.56 -8.99
N HIS A 65 -7.39 5.05 -9.25
CA HIS A 65 -6.23 4.20 -9.46
C HIS A 65 -5.87 3.38 -8.21
N TYR A 66 -5.84 4.03 -7.04
CA TYR A 66 -5.60 3.35 -5.76
C TYR A 66 -6.58 2.19 -5.53
N HIS A 67 -7.88 2.46 -5.68
CA HIS A 67 -8.93 1.48 -5.48
C HIS A 67 -8.81 0.32 -6.47
N HIS A 68 -8.64 0.63 -7.76
CA HIS A 68 -8.50 -0.37 -8.80
C HIS A 68 -7.26 -1.26 -8.60
N TRP A 69 -6.13 -0.68 -8.19
CA TRP A 69 -4.90 -1.43 -7.92
C TRP A 69 -5.00 -2.31 -6.67
N ASN A 70 -5.68 -1.84 -5.61
CA ASN A 70 -5.98 -2.68 -4.44
C ASN A 70 -6.86 -3.88 -4.81
N CYS A 71 -7.95 -3.66 -5.55
CA CYS A 71 -8.84 -4.76 -5.95
C CYS A 71 -8.13 -5.81 -6.83
N ARG A 72 -7.04 -5.42 -7.51
CA ARG A 72 -6.24 -6.29 -8.37
C ARG A 72 -5.04 -6.93 -7.68
N GLY A 73 -4.76 -6.61 -6.42
CA GLY A 73 -3.61 -7.15 -5.69
C GLY A 73 -2.25 -6.57 -6.13
N VAL A 74 -2.25 -5.39 -6.76
CA VAL A 74 -1.01 -4.81 -7.35
C VAL A 74 -0.02 -4.38 -6.25
N TRP A 75 -0.52 -3.85 -5.14
CA TRP A 75 0.32 -3.41 -4.04
C TRP A 75 0.96 -4.60 -3.31
N GLU A 76 0.19 -5.67 -3.12
CA GLU A 76 0.64 -6.92 -2.56
C GLU A 76 1.77 -7.52 -3.42
N ALA A 77 1.56 -7.63 -4.73
CA ALA A 77 2.58 -8.12 -5.66
C ALA A 77 3.87 -7.27 -5.64
N ALA A 78 3.74 -5.93 -5.62
CA ALA A 78 4.89 -5.04 -5.56
C ALA A 78 5.64 -5.15 -4.21
N ILE A 79 4.91 -5.27 -3.09
CA ILE A 79 5.51 -5.44 -1.76
C ILE A 79 6.22 -6.78 -1.66
N ASP A 80 5.63 -7.86 -2.17
CA ASP A 80 6.21 -9.20 -2.14
C ASP A 80 7.56 -9.24 -2.89
N GLU A 81 7.63 -8.65 -4.09
CA GLU A 81 8.88 -8.56 -4.84
C GLU A 81 9.93 -7.72 -4.11
N LEU A 82 9.53 -6.55 -3.59
CA LEU A 82 10.45 -5.70 -2.82
C LEU A 82 10.97 -6.43 -1.57
N ASN A 83 10.13 -7.20 -0.90
CA ASN A 83 10.50 -8.02 0.25
C ASN A 83 11.51 -9.09 -0.16
N GLU A 84 11.30 -9.80 -1.26
CA GLU A 84 12.28 -10.78 -1.77
C GLU A 84 13.64 -10.14 -2.08
N LEU A 85 13.64 -8.98 -2.74
CA LEU A 85 14.86 -8.25 -3.08
C LEU A 85 15.59 -7.80 -1.81
N TYR A 86 14.87 -7.25 -0.83
CA TYR A 86 15.44 -6.83 0.44
C TYR A 86 15.99 -8.01 1.25
N ARG A 87 15.30 -9.14 1.26
CA ARG A 87 15.74 -10.37 1.90
C ARG A 87 17.03 -10.93 1.28
N LYS A 88 17.10 -11.00 -0.05
CA LYS A 88 18.33 -11.40 -0.76
C LYS A 88 19.49 -10.45 -0.44
N LYS A 89 19.24 -9.14 -0.42
CA LYS A 89 20.24 -8.11 -0.09
C LYS A 89 20.80 -8.24 1.34
N THR A 90 19.99 -8.71 2.28
CA THR A 90 20.39 -8.95 3.68
C THR A 90 20.98 -10.36 3.92
N GLY A 91 21.23 -11.13 2.85
CA GLY A 91 21.80 -12.48 2.92
C GLY A 91 20.81 -13.55 3.38
N LYS A 92 19.50 -13.26 3.36
CA LYS A 92 18.43 -14.22 3.66
C LYS A 92 17.90 -14.87 2.37
N LYS A 93 17.24 -16.03 2.52
CA LYS A 93 16.47 -16.65 1.42
C LYS A 93 15.31 -15.75 1.00
N ALA A 94 14.99 -15.76 -0.30
CA ALA A 94 13.90 -14.98 -0.88
C ALA A 94 12.59 -15.18 -0.09
N THR A 95 12.22 -16.43 0.11
CA THR A 95 11.07 -16.80 0.94
C THR A 95 11.44 -16.87 2.43
N PRO A 96 10.56 -16.40 3.33
CA PRO A 96 10.73 -16.54 4.77
C PRO A 96 10.56 -18.00 5.22
N SER A 97 11.36 -18.42 6.20
CA SER A 97 11.21 -19.75 6.84
C SER A 97 10.40 -19.69 8.13
N TYR A 98 10.20 -18.50 8.70
CA TYR A 98 9.46 -18.26 9.94
C TYR A 98 8.62 -17.00 9.79
N GLY A 99 7.37 -17.06 10.29
CA GLY A 99 6.47 -15.93 10.42
C GLY A 99 6.16 -15.65 11.90
N ILE A 100 6.15 -14.38 12.28
CA ILE A 100 5.76 -13.89 13.58
C ILE A 100 4.35 -13.32 13.44
N VAL A 101 3.40 -13.85 14.22
CA VAL A 101 1.99 -13.44 14.17
C VAL A 101 1.66 -12.64 15.42
N ASP A 102 1.11 -11.45 15.23
CA ASP A 102 0.50 -10.68 16.30
C ASP A 102 -0.92 -10.24 15.93
N SER A 103 -1.71 -9.90 16.96
CA SER A 103 -3.07 -9.41 16.78
C SER A 103 -3.27 -8.05 17.45
N GLN A 104 -3.80 -7.11 16.69
CA GLN A 104 -4.12 -5.77 17.17
C GLN A 104 -5.62 -5.51 17.10
N SER A 105 -6.16 -4.91 18.14
CA SER A 105 -7.55 -4.46 18.21
C SER A 105 -7.57 -2.98 17.83
N VAL A 106 -8.21 -2.65 16.71
CA VAL A 106 -8.25 -1.29 16.16
C VAL A 106 -9.67 -0.76 16.27
N LYS A 107 -9.81 0.44 16.84
CA LYS A 107 -11.08 1.13 16.93
C LYS A 107 -11.54 1.53 15.52
N THR A 108 -12.76 1.16 15.15
CA THR A 108 -13.34 1.55 13.87
C THR A 108 -14.08 2.88 13.99
N VAL A 109 -14.09 3.68 12.91
CA VAL A 109 -14.85 4.93 12.83
C VAL A 109 -16.20 4.65 12.17
N SER A 110 -17.29 4.78 12.96
CA SER A 110 -18.70 4.58 12.55
C SER A 110 -19.07 3.16 12.05
N TYR A 111 -20.28 2.98 11.51
CA TYR A 111 -21.04 1.73 11.37
C TYR A 111 -20.40 0.72 10.36
N SER A 112 -19.25 0.12 10.69
CA SER A 112 -18.74 -1.04 9.93
C SER A 112 -19.61 -2.27 10.20
N GLU A 113 -19.91 -3.05 9.16
CA GLU A 113 -20.75 -4.26 9.26
C GLU A 113 -20.04 -5.37 10.06
N GLU A 114 -18.72 -5.49 9.94
CA GLU A 114 -17.89 -6.42 10.70
C GLU A 114 -17.21 -5.72 11.89
N ARG A 115 -17.77 -5.87 13.10
CA ARG A 115 -17.19 -5.31 14.34
C ARG A 115 -17.53 -6.15 15.55
N GLY A 116 -16.56 -6.27 16.45
CA GLY A 116 -16.70 -6.96 17.73
C GLY A 116 -16.37 -6.05 18.92
N PHE A 117 -16.51 -6.60 20.12
CA PHE A 117 -16.01 -5.97 21.35
C PHE A 117 -14.86 -6.81 21.89
N ASP A 118 -13.69 -6.21 22.02
CA ASP A 118 -12.57 -6.82 22.73
C ASP A 118 -12.73 -6.53 24.22
N GLY A 119 -13.13 -7.56 24.99
CA GLY A 119 -13.34 -7.44 26.43
C GLY A 119 -12.07 -7.15 27.23
N GLY A 120 -10.91 -7.62 26.75
CA GLY A 120 -9.62 -7.37 27.40
C GLY A 120 -9.19 -5.91 27.26
N LYS A 121 -9.35 -5.34 26.06
CA LYS A 121 -8.99 -3.93 25.77
C LYS A 121 -10.16 -2.96 25.96
N LYS A 122 -11.34 -3.46 26.35
CA LYS A 122 -12.60 -2.73 26.46
C LYS A 122 -12.88 -1.83 25.25
N THR A 123 -12.53 -2.29 24.05
CA THR A 123 -12.58 -1.50 22.83
C THR A 123 -13.51 -2.16 21.82
N LYS A 124 -14.46 -1.37 21.29
CA LYS A 124 -15.29 -1.78 20.15
C LYS A 124 -14.53 -1.50 18.86
N GLY A 125 -14.37 -2.51 18.01
CA GLY A 125 -13.57 -2.37 16.81
C GLY A 125 -13.37 -3.68 16.05
N ARG A 126 -12.30 -3.72 15.26
CA ARG A 126 -11.89 -4.90 14.48
C ARG A 126 -10.58 -5.44 15.04
N LYS A 127 -10.51 -6.76 15.21
CA LYS A 127 -9.24 -7.44 15.49
C LYS A 127 -8.57 -7.75 14.15
N ARG A 128 -7.38 -7.21 13.93
CA ARG A 128 -6.53 -7.51 12.78
C ARG A 128 -5.39 -8.41 13.22
N HIS A 129 -5.13 -9.44 12.44
CA HIS A 129 -3.97 -10.31 12.59
C HIS A 129 -2.98 -9.94 11.49
N ILE A 130 -1.71 -9.77 11.86
CA ILE A 130 -0.65 -9.43 10.93
C ILE A 130 0.45 -10.48 11.09
N VAL A 131 0.98 -10.94 9.96
CA VAL A 131 2.13 -11.82 9.92
C VAL A 131 3.30 -11.05 9.33
N VAL A 132 4.46 -11.14 10.00
CA VAL A 132 5.71 -10.57 9.49
C VAL A 132 6.82 -11.60 9.51
N ASP A 133 7.80 -11.45 8.63
CA ASP A 133 9.02 -12.25 8.68
C ASP A 133 9.98 -11.79 9.79
N SER A 134 11.10 -12.50 9.94
CA SER A 134 12.17 -12.16 10.89
C SER A 134 12.88 -10.82 10.64
N LEU A 135 12.65 -10.15 9.52
CA LEU A 135 13.14 -8.80 9.22
C LEU A 135 12.05 -7.74 9.42
N GLY A 136 10.83 -8.14 9.80
CA GLY A 136 9.68 -7.25 9.97
C GLY A 136 8.92 -6.94 8.67
N ASN A 137 9.18 -7.65 7.58
CA ASN A 137 8.44 -7.48 6.33
C ASN A 137 7.09 -8.20 6.42
N LEU A 138 6.03 -7.61 5.86
CA LEU A 138 4.70 -8.26 5.75
C LEU A 138 4.78 -9.49 4.85
N ILE A 139 4.14 -10.59 5.26
CA ILE A 139 4.07 -11.87 4.53
C ILE A 139 2.69 -12.51 4.60
#